data_AF-A0A2S0VPK4-F1
#
_entry.id   AF-A0A2S0VPK4-F1
#
_cell.length_a   1.000
_cell.length_b   1.000
_cell.length_c   1.000
_cell.angle_alpha   90.00
_cell.angle_beta   90.00
_cell.angle_gamma   90.00
#
_symmetry.space_group_name_H-M   'P 1'
#
loop_
_entity.id
_entity.type
_entity.pdbx_description
1 polymer ?
#
loop_
_entity_poly.entity_id
_entity_poly.type
_entity_poly.pdbx_seq_one_letter_code
_entity_poly.pdbx_strand_id
1 'polypeptide(L)' 'MKTTMMRVVAFTLVTLPTLASAHSGHDHSAPESGLIHLAWLAPLVIAGAVIFIKRRNNSTDK' A
#
# COMPACT_ATOMS: atom_id res chain seq x y z
N MET A 1 -17.11 -6.85 15.76
CA MET A 1 -17.27 -5.66 14.88
C MET A 1 -15.93 -5.01 14.52
N LYS A 2 -15.05 -4.70 15.50
CA LYS A 2 -13.75 -4.04 15.24
C LYS A 2 -12.81 -4.81 14.29
N THR A 3 -12.75 -6.14 14.40
CA THR A 3 -11.86 -6.99 13.59
C THR A 3 -12.37 -7.16 12.15
N THR A 4 -13.67 -7.31 11.95
CA THR A 4 -14.28 -7.39 10.62
C THR A 4 -14.14 -6.07 9.86
N MET A 5 -14.39 -4.93 10.52
CA MET A 5 -14.20 -3.61 9.93
C MET A 5 -12.73 -3.35 9.55
N MET A 6 -11.79 -3.72 10.44
CA MET A 6 -10.35 -3.60 10.13
C MET A 6 -9.90 -4.50 8.98
N ARG A 7 -10.49 -5.70 8.85
CA ARG A 7 -10.24 -6.61 7.72
C ARG A 7 -10.75 -6.02 6.40
N VAL A 8 -11.96 -5.44 6.41
CA VAL A 8 -12.52 -4.77 5.24
C VAL A 8 -11.66 -3.58 4.82
N VAL A 9 -11.30 -2.70 5.77
CA VAL A 9 -10.40 -1.56 5.49
C VAL A 9 -9.07 -2.00 4.91
N ALA A 10 -8.43 -3.02 5.51
CA ALA A 10 -7.16 -3.56 5.00
C ALA A 10 -7.31 -4.14 3.59
N PHE A 11 -8.41 -4.86 3.32
CA PHE A 11 -8.68 -5.43 2.01
C PHE A 11 -8.91 -4.35 0.95
N THR A 12 -9.70 -3.33 1.29
CA THR A 12 -9.96 -2.17 0.41
C THR A 12 -8.68 -1.39 0.11
N LEU A 13 -7.79 -1.17 1.10
CA LEU A 13 -6.51 -0.48 0.87
C LEU A 13 -5.56 -1.27 -0.06
N VAL A 14 -5.62 -2.59 -0.04
CA VAL A 14 -4.77 -3.45 -0.89
C VAL A 14 -5.30 -3.51 -2.32
N THR A 15 -6.62 -3.48 -2.53
CA THR A 15 -7.22 -3.61 -3.86
C THR A 15 -7.47 -2.28 -4.57
N LEU A 16 -7.64 -1.15 -3.87
CA LEU A 16 -7.80 0.15 -4.51
C LEU A 16 -6.69 0.52 -5.51
N PRO A 17 -5.41 0.29 -5.21
CA PRO A 17 -4.31 0.57 -6.13
C PRO A 17 -4.39 -0.21 -7.44
N THR A 18 -4.99 -1.42 -7.45
CA THR A 18 -5.12 -2.21 -8.68
C THR A 18 -6.20 -1.67 -9.63
N LEU A 19 -7.05 -0.75 -9.16
CA LEU A 19 -8.01 -0.03 -10.00
C LEU A 19 -7.40 1.21 -10.65
N ALA A 20 -6.17 1.61 -10.28
CA ALA A 20 -5.45 2.66 -10.96
C ALA A 20 -5.01 2.17 -12.36
N SER A 21 -5.92 2.27 -13.34
CA SER A 21 -5.56 2.11 -14.74
C SER A 21 -4.68 3.27 -15.18
N ALA A 22 -3.47 2.96 -15.65
CA ALA A 22 -2.69 3.92 -16.43
C ALA A 22 -3.50 4.24 -17.69
N HIS A 23 -4.15 5.40 -17.72
CA HIS A 23 -4.87 5.86 -18.91
C HIS A 23 -3.88 6.11 -20.05
N SER A 24 -4.27 5.84 -21.29
CA SER A 24 -3.46 6.23 -22.44
C SER A 24 -3.32 7.76 -22.47
N GLY A 25 -2.11 8.28 -22.58
CA GLY A 25 -1.85 9.73 -22.63
C GLY A 25 -0.65 10.24 -21.83
N HIS A 26 0.08 9.39 -21.10
CA HIS A 26 1.38 9.74 -20.53
C HIS A 26 2.49 9.05 -21.32
N ASP A 27 3.53 9.79 -21.68
CA ASP A 27 4.71 9.21 -22.32
C ASP A 27 5.44 8.32 -21.30
N HIS A 28 5.41 7.00 -21.50
CA HIS A 28 6.17 6.06 -20.68
C HIS A 28 7.69 6.29 -20.78
N SER A 29 8.13 7.03 -21.80
CA SER A 29 9.52 7.43 -22.03
C SER A 29 9.92 8.69 -21.26
N ALA A 30 8.96 9.36 -20.59
CA ALA A 30 9.27 10.51 -19.74
C ALA A 30 10.18 10.07 -18.57
N PRO A 31 11.21 10.84 -18.21
CA PRO A 31 12.13 10.48 -17.13
C PRO A 31 11.44 10.25 -15.78
N GLU A 32 10.33 10.97 -15.51
CA GLU A 32 9.52 10.79 -14.30
C GLU A 32 8.67 9.51 -14.27
N SER A 33 8.51 8.79 -15.39
CA SER A 33 7.63 7.61 -15.45
C SER A 33 8.04 6.55 -14.43
N GLY A 34 9.35 6.34 -14.24
CA GLY A 34 9.89 5.42 -13.24
C GLY A 34 9.53 5.78 -11.79
N LEU A 35 9.47 7.09 -11.46
CA LEU A 35 9.11 7.55 -10.12
C LEU A 35 7.64 7.27 -9.79
N ILE A 36 6.75 7.42 -10.77
CA ILE A 36 5.33 7.12 -10.62
C ILE A 36 5.11 5.62 -10.40
N HIS A 37 5.87 4.77 -11.10
CA HIS A 37 5.83 3.32 -10.88
C HIS A 37 6.37 2.93 -9.49
N LEU A 38 7.38 3.62 -8.96
CA LEU A 38 7.83 3.40 -7.59
C LEU A 38 6.76 3.78 -6.56
N ALA A 39 5.95 4.82 -6.82
CA ALA A 39 4.85 5.18 -5.95
C ALA A 39 3.77 4.09 -5.85
N TRP A 40 3.64 3.21 -6.85
CA TRP A 40 2.76 2.03 -6.77
C TRP A 40 3.19 1.00 -5.74
N LEU A 41 4.44 1.03 -5.28
CA LEU A 41 4.91 0.17 -4.19
C LEU A 41 4.49 0.70 -2.81
N ALA A 42 3.97 1.93 -2.71
CA ALA A 42 3.59 2.55 -1.44
C ALA A 42 2.66 1.68 -0.57
N PRO A 43 1.60 1.01 -1.10
CA PRO A 43 0.75 0.13 -0.29
C PRO A 43 1.52 -1.04 0.35
N LEU A 44 2.51 -1.59 -0.37
CA LEU A 44 3.35 -2.69 0.13
C LEU A 44 4.27 -2.20 1.26
N VAL A 45 4.89 -1.03 1.08
CA VAL A 45 5.76 -0.40 2.09
C VAL A 45 4.97 -0.07 3.35
N ILE A 46 3.77 0.51 3.21
CA ILE A 46 2.87 0.84 4.32
C ILE A 46 2.47 -0.43 5.07
N ALA A 47 2.08 -1.49 4.37
CA ALA A 47 1.72 -2.76 4.98
C ALA A 47 2.90 -3.36 5.78
N GLY A 48 4.10 -3.36 5.22
CA GLY A 48 5.32 -3.80 5.89
C GLY A 48 5.61 -3.00 7.16
N ALA A 49 5.51 -1.67 7.10
CA ALA A 49 5.73 -0.79 8.24
C ALA A 49 4.71 -1.04 9.37
N VAL A 50 3.42 -1.19 9.05
CA VAL A 50 2.37 -1.47 10.03
C VAL A 50 2.61 -2.82 10.72
N ILE A 51 2.99 -3.85 9.96
CA ILE A 51 3.32 -5.17 10.51
C ILE A 51 4.54 -5.07 11.43
N PHE A 52 5.60 -4.38 10.99
CA PHE A 52 6.82 -4.21 11.77
C PHE A 52 6.56 -3.50 13.11
N ILE A 53 5.84 -2.37 13.09
CA ILE A 53 5.49 -1.61 14.29
C ILE A 53 4.65 -2.47 15.23
N LYS A 54 3.66 -3.19 14.70
CA LYS A 54 2.80 -4.07 15.51
C LYS A 54 3.59 -5.20 16.17
N ARG A 55 4.52 -5.83 15.45
CA ARG A 55 5.39 -6.87 16.01
C ARG A 55 6.31 -6.31 17.08
N ARG A 56 6.94 -5.15 16.84
CA ARG A 56 7.77 -4.47 17.85
C ARG A 56 6.97 -4.20 19.13
N ASN A 57 5.80 -3.58 19.02
CA ASN A 57 5.01 -3.18 20.20
C ASN A 57 4.53 -4.40 21.01
N ASN A 58 4.13 -5.49 20.35
CA ASN A 58 3.74 -6.73 21.03
C ASN A 58 4.93 -7.45 21.68
N SER A 59 6.17 -7.21 21.23
CA SER A 59 7.38 -7.77 21.83
C SER A 59 7.87 -6.97 23.03
N THR A 60 7.56 -5.68 23.12
CA THR A 60 7.88 -4.83 24.29
C THR A 60 6.85 -4.91 25.42
N ASP A 61 5.67 -5.48 25.17
CA ASP A 61 4.58 -5.65 26.14
C ASP A 61 4.54 -7.06 26.77
N LYS A 62 5.60 -7.86 26.54
CA LYS A 62 5.87 -9.15 27.20
C LYS A 62 7.11 -9.01 28.07
#